data_AF-A0A943S8Q5-F1
#
_entry.id   AF-A0A943S8Q5-F1
#
_cell.length_a   1.000
_cell.length_b   1.000
_cell.length_c   1.000
_cell.angle_alpha   90.00
_cell.angle_beta   90.00
_cell.angle_gamma   90.00
#
_symmetry.space_group_name_H-M   'P 1'
#
loop_
_entity.id
_entity.type
_entity.pdbx_description
1 polymer ?
#
loop_
_entity_poly.entity_id
_entity_poly.type
_entity_poly.pdbx_seq_one_letter_code
_entity_poly.pdbx_strand_id
1 'polypeptide(L)'
;MERDELIAELEAIMPIVNKWERLSNLMAQNQRSINELNFNIRNEELTFSNIMAMAFISILCCFSFDGIVFLMIKLSSSIKITFLFYFVFSSILAIILTIVFVARGKRNAAIRRNTLFHIQEKHEDLKRQFANEVTANLPDIYAIIPQNYAYPNVIKQLYSYLKEHRADTLKEAINLYEEKQKTDALKKQLAQIQKTQAEIKQQADEAESLAAQTLFWTMYNNDKH
;
A
#
# COMPACT_ATOMS: atom_id res chain seq x y z
N MET A 1 -14.00 -43.87 -3.54
CA MET A 1 -14.31 -43.00 -2.40
C MET A 1 -15.70 -42.47 -2.59
N GLU A 2 -16.59 -42.79 -1.65
CA GLU A 2 -17.92 -42.21 -1.65
C GLU A 2 -17.86 -40.74 -1.19
N ARG A 3 -18.86 -39.93 -1.57
CA ARG A 3 -18.88 -38.49 -1.27
C ARG A 3 -18.69 -38.21 0.23
N ASP A 4 -19.37 -38.97 1.07
CA ASP A 4 -19.39 -38.74 2.51
C ASP A 4 -18.03 -39.11 3.15
N GLU A 5 -17.33 -40.11 2.60
CA GLU A 5 -15.95 -40.46 2.95
C GLU A 5 -14.97 -39.35 2.56
N LEU A 6 -15.11 -38.79 1.35
CA LEU A 6 -14.32 -37.65 0.89
C LEU A 6 -14.57 -36.38 1.71
N ILE A 7 -15.81 -36.12 2.12
CA ILE A 7 -16.14 -35.00 3.01
C ILE A 7 -15.44 -35.18 4.36
N ALA A 8 -15.47 -36.39 4.93
CA ALA A 8 -14.82 -36.67 6.21
C ALA A 8 -13.30 -36.50 6.14
N GLU A 9 -12.66 -36.99 5.08
CA GLU A 9 -11.22 -36.80 4.85
C GLU A 9 -10.85 -35.32 4.67
N LEU A 10 -11.65 -34.58 3.89
CA LEU A 10 -11.45 -33.14 3.70
C LEU A 10 -11.63 -32.37 5.01
N GLU A 11 -12.62 -32.75 5.82
CA GLU A 11 -12.88 -32.14 7.12
C GLU A 11 -11.73 -32.40 8.11
N ALA A 12 -11.09 -33.57 8.04
CA ALA A 12 -9.91 -33.89 8.83
C ALA A 12 -8.69 -33.01 8.49
N ILE A 13 -8.50 -32.65 7.21
CA ILE A 13 -7.39 -31.77 6.79
C ILE A 13 -7.72 -30.27 6.90
N MET A 14 -8.99 -29.89 7.12
CA MET A 14 -9.39 -28.49 7.19
C MET A 14 -8.64 -27.65 8.25
N PRO A 15 -8.33 -28.15 9.46
CA PRO A 15 -7.54 -27.40 10.43
C PRO A 15 -6.15 -27.02 9.89
N ILE A 16 -5.51 -27.91 9.14
CA ILE A 16 -4.20 -27.69 8.49
C ILE A 16 -4.34 -26.61 7.42
N VAL A 17 -5.34 -26.74 6.55
CA VAL A 17 -5.65 -25.78 5.49
C VAL A 17 -5.92 -24.38 6.05
N ASN A 18 -6.70 -24.28 7.13
CA ASN A 18 -6.98 -23.02 7.82
C ASN A 18 -5.72 -22.41 8.44
N LYS A 19 -4.82 -23.24 8.99
CA LYS A 19 -3.54 -22.80 9.53
C LYS A 19 -2.64 -22.24 8.43
N TRP A 20 -2.57 -22.91 7.27
CA TRP A 20 -1.78 -22.45 6.12
C TRP A 20 -2.28 -21.11 5.59
N GLU A 21 -3.60 -20.95 5.43
CA GLU A 21 -4.17 -19.67 5.01
C GLU A 21 -3.87 -18.56 6.03
N ARG A 22 -4.03 -18.83 7.33
CA ARG A 22 -3.71 -17.86 8.39
C ARG A 22 -2.24 -17.44 8.35
N LEU A 23 -1.31 -18.38 8.22
CA LEU A 23 0.13 -18.09 8.13
C LEU A 23 0.44 -17.28 6.87
N SER A 24 -0.13 -17.64 5.72
CA SER A 24 0.01 -16.88 4.47
C SER A 24 -0.49 -15.44 4.62
N ASN A 25 -1.66 -15.25 5.23
CA ASN A 25 -2.22 -13.92 5.46
C ASN A 25 -1.35 -13.08 6.40
N LEU A 26 -0.82 -13.67 7.48
CA LEU A 26 0.12 -13.00 8.38
C LEU A 26 1.43 -12.63 7.69
N MET A 27 1.97 -13.51 6.84
CA MET A 27 3.16 -13.20 6.05
C MET A 27 2.91 -12.04 5.08
N ALA A 28 1.78 -12.03 4.37
CA ALA A 28 1.40 -10.94 3.47
C ALA A 28 1.21 -9.62 4.22
N GLN A 29 0.60 -9.64 5.40
CA GLN A 29 0.44 -8.46 6.25
C GLN A 29 1.80 -7.91 6.72
N ASN A 30 2.67 -8.78 7.24
CA ASN A 30 4.02 -8.36 7.64
C ASN A 30 4.82 -7.79 6.47
N GLN A 31 4.71 -8.38 5.28
CA GLN A 31 5.39 -7.87 4.09
C GLN A 31 4.90 -6.46 3.71
N ARG A 32 3.60 -6.19 3.82
CA ARG A 32 3.05 -4.84 3.63
C ARG A 32 3.62 -3.86 4.66
N SER A 33 3.64 -4.23 5.93
CA SER A 33 4.22 -3.40 6.99
C SER A 33 5.72 -3.14 6.79
N ILE A 34 6.48 -4.12 6.30
CA ILE A 34 7.89 -3.96 5.93
C ILE A 34 8.03 -2.95 4.78
N ASN A 35 7.21 -3.07 3.74
CA ASN A 35 7.24 -2.17 2.59
C ASN A 35 6.88 -0.74 3.00
N GLU A 36 5.86 -0.56 3.82
CA GLU A 36 5.46 0.74 4.37
C GLU A 36 6.54 1.36 5.25
N LEU A 37 7.14 0.60 6.17
CA LEU A 37 8.24 1.10 6.99
C LEU A 37 9.46 1.48 6.14
N ASN A 38 9.82 0.64 5.15
CA ASN A 38 10.93 0.94 4.24
C ASN A 38 10.67 2.22 3.43
N PHE A 39 9.46 2.40 2.92
CA PHE A 39 9.07 3.62 2.21
C PHE A 39 9.16 4.84 3.12
N ASN A 40 8.63 4.75 4.34
CA ASN A 40 8.68 5.83 5.33
C ASN A 40 10.12 6.15 5.74
N ILE A 41 10.97 5.15 5.97
CA ILE A 41 12.39 5.35 6.29
C ILE A 41 13.07 6.05 5.12
N ARG A 42 12.88 5.59 3.88
CA ARG A 42 13.49 6.18 2.68
C ARG A 42 13.09 7.65 2.47
N ASN A 43 11.82 7.99 2.70
CA ASN A 43 11.33 9.35 2.51
C ASN A 43 11.68 10.29 3.68
N GLU A 44 11.90 9.76 4.88
CA GLU A 44 12.27 10.52 6.08
C GLU A 44 13.78 10.52 6.37
N GLU A 45 14.61 9.88 5.54
CA GLU A 45 16.05 10.08 5.64
C GLU A 45 16.32 11.59 5.55
N LEU A 46 17.07 12.09 6.55
CA LEU A 46 17.45 13.49 6.67
C LEU A 46 18.32 13.89 5.48
N THR A 47 17.67 14.18 4.36
CA THR A 47 18.31 14.78 3.20
C THR A 47 18.73 16.20 3.58
N PHE A 48 19.80 16.69 2.94
CA PHE A 48 20.25 18.06 3.11
C PHE A 48 19.11 19.06 2.91
N SER A 49 18.20 18.78 1.96
CA SER A 49 16.99 19.58 1.71
C SER A 49 16.08 19.70 2.94
N ASN A 50 15.82 18.59 3.65
CA ASN A 50 14.96 18.60 4.84
C ASN A 50 15.61 19.35 6.01
N ILE A 51 16.93 19.22 6.17
CA ILE A 51 17.68 19.98 7.18
C ILE A 51 17.63 21.48 6.88
N MET A 52 17.83 21.87 5.62
CA MET A 52 17.77 23.27 5.18
C MET A 52 16.35 23.85 5.35
N ALA A 53 15.31 23.08 5.05
CA ALA A 53 13.92 23.49 5.28
C ALA A 53 13.63 23.71 6.77
N MET A 54 14.09 22.81 7.65
CA MET A 54 13.95 22.96 9.11
C MET A 54 14.72 24.16 9.66
N ALA A 55 15.94 24.41 9.15
CA ALA A 55 16.72 25.59 9.49
C ALA A 55 15.99 26.87 9.05
N PHE A 56 15.42 26.88 7.84
CA PHE A 56 14.65 28.00 7.31
C PHE A 56 13.38 28.29 8.14
N ILE A 57 12.62 27.25 8.52
CA ILE A 57 11.47 27.38 9.42
C ILE A 57 11.89 27.94 10.78
N SER A 58 13.00 27.45 11.35
CA SER A 58 13.51 27.93 12.64
C SER A 58 13.90 29.41 12.56
N ILE A 59 14.52 29.83 11.46
CA ILE A 59 14.86 31.23 11.19
C ILE A 59 13.59 32.09 11.05
N LEU A 60 12.58 31.64 10.30
CA LEU A 60 11.30 32.35 10.16
C LEU A 60 10.56 32.51 11.51
N CYS A 61 10.55 31.49 12.35
CA CYS A 61 9.96 31.55 13.69
C CYS A 61 10.71 32.54 14.61
N CYS A 62 12.02 32.67 14.44
CA CYS A 62 12.80 33.65 15.18
C CYS A 62 12.50 35.07 14.66
N PHE A 63 12.46 35.29 13.34
CA PHE A 63 12.15 36.60 12.77
C PHE A 63 10.73 37.11 13.09
N SER A 64 9.73 36.23 13.20
CA SER A 64 8.38 36.63 13.61
C SER A 64 8.33 37.12 15.06
N PHE A 65 9.12 36.50 15.94
CA PHE A 65 9.29 36.95 17.32
C PHE A 65 10.09 38.26 17.38
N ASP A 66 11.14 38.36 16.55
CA ASP A 66 12.02 39.53 16.46
C ASP A 66 11.29 40.79 15.96
N GLY A 67 10.32 40.65 15.05
CA GLY A 67 9.49 41.76 14.59
C GLY A 67 8.65 42.39 15.70
N ILE A 68 8.12 41.59 16.62
CA ILE A 68 7.31 42.05 17.76
C ILE A 68 8.21 42.78 18.78
N VAL A 69 9.39 42.22 19.06
CA VAL A 69 10.36 42.83 19.99
C VAL A 69 10.96 44.12 19.41
N PHE A 70 11.24 44.16 18.11
CA PHE A 70 11.69 45.37 17.42
C PHE A 70 10.69 46.53 17.52
N LEU A 71 9.40 46.23 17.38
CA LEU A 71 8.33 47.23 17.52
C LEU A 71 8.27 47.80 18.95
N MET A 72 8.50 46.96 19.97
CA MET A 72 8.59 47.38 21.37
C MET A 72 9.85 48.20 21.67
N ILE A 73 11.01 47.84 21.12
CA ILE A 73 12.29 48.55 21.32
C ILE A 73 12.27 49.93 20.64
N LYS A 74 11.66 50.06 19.45
CA LYS A 74 11.56 51.36 18.77
C LYS A 74 10.80 52.41 19.60
N LEU A 75 9.95 51.99 20.53
CA LEU A 75 9.24 52.84 21.49
C LEU A 75 10.13 53.34 22.64
N SER A 76 11.30 52.71 22.88
CA SER A 76 12.19 52.97 24.01
C SER A 76 13.60 53.36 23.51
N SER A 77 13.93 54.65 23.61
CA SER A 77 14.98 55.41 22.89
C SER A 77 16.45 54.90 22.90
N SER A 78 16.77 53.71 23.43
CA SER A 78 18.13 53.14 23.48
C SER A 78 18.30 51.98 22.48
N ILE A 79 18.60 52.31 21.22
CA ILE A 79 18.23 51.44 20.08
C ILE A 79 19.36 50.53 19.55
N LYS A 80 20.66 50.86 19.73
CA LYS A 80 21.73 50.16 18.99
C LYS A 80 22.31 48.91 19.67
N ILE A 81 22.64 48.98 20.96
CA ILE A 81 23.29 47.87 21.68
C ILE A 81 22.29 46.75 21.99
N THR A 82 21.07 47.12 22.39
CA THR A 82 19.97 46.19 22.68
C THR A 82 19.62 45.33 21.45
N PHE A 83 19.64 45.93 20.25
CA PHE A 83 19.37 45.22 19.00
C PHE A 83 20.44 44.15 18.70
N LEU A 84 21.72 44.49 18.89
CA LEU A 84 22.83 43.55 18.66
C LEU A 84 22.74 42.34 19.60
N PHE A 85 22.50 42.56 20.90
CA PHE A 85 22.35 41.47 21.87
C PHE A 85 21.18 40.55 21.53
N TYR A 86 20.05 41.14 21.13
CA TYR A 86 18.86 40.40 20.78
C TYR A 86 19.05 39.57 19.50
N PHE A 87 19.68 40.13 18.47
CA PHE A 87 20.02 39.40 17.24
C PHE A 87 20.94 38.20 17.49
N VAL A 88 21.96 38.38 18.34
CA VAL A 88 22.87 37.29 18.73
C VAL A 88 22.12 36.21 19.51
N PHE A 89 21.25 36.59 20.45
CA PHE A 89 20.44 35.65 21.21
C PHE A 89 19.48 34.85 20.32
N SER A 90 18.78 35.52 19.41
CA SER A 90 17.87 34.91 18.42
C SER A 90 18.61 33.91 17.52
N SER A 91 19.81 34.27 17.04
CA SER A 91 20.66 33.39 16.24
C SER A 91 21.09 32.13 17.00
N ILE A 92 21.49 32.27 18.27
CA ILE A 92 21.84 31.13 19.12
C ILE A 92 20.63 30.22 19.34
N LEU A 93 19.45 30.80 19.58
CA LEU A 93 18.21 30.03 19.76
C LEU A 93 17.82 29.26 18.51
N ALA A 94 17.94 29.86 17.32
CA ALA A 94 17.66 29.21 16.04
C ALA A 94 18.59 27.99 15.81
N ILE A 95 19.88 28.11 16.17
CA ILE A 95 20.85 27.01 16.09
C ILE A 95 20.44 25.88 17.04
N ILE A 96 20.10 26.19 18.30
CA ILE A 96 19.68 25.20 19.30
C ILE A 96 18.43 24.46 18.82
N LEU A 97 17.41 25.19 18.34
CA LEU A 97 16.18 24.60 17.80
C LEU A 97 16.47 23.65 16.64
N THR A 98 17.29 24.08 15.69
CA THR A 98 17.69 23.25 14.54
C THR A 98 18.38 21.96 15.00
N ILE A 99 19.30 22.03 15.96
CA ILE A 99 19.98 20.84 16.53
C ILE A 99 18.97 19.90 17.19
N VAL A 100 18.03 20.42 17.98
CA VAL A 100 17.00 19.61 18.65
C VAL A 100 16.09 18.91 17.64
N PHE A 101 15.64 19.60 16.58
CA PHE A 101 14.83 19.01 15.53
C PHE A 101 15.58 17.88 14.79
N VAL A 102 16.85 18.12 14.43
CA VAL A 102 17.69 17.09 13.77
C VAL A 102 17.90 15.89 14.69
N ALA A 103 18.20 16.11 15.98
CA ALA A 103 18.39 15.03 16.96
C ALA A 103 17.12 14.18 17.15
N ARG A 104 15.95 14.83 17.24
CA ARG A 104 14.65 14.13 17.30
C ARG A 104 14.39 13.30 16.04
N GLY A 105 14.65 13.87 14.85
CA GLY A 105 14.53 13.15 13.58
C GLY A 105 15.39 11.90 13.53
N LYS A 106 16.67 11.99 13.90
CA LYS A 106 17.60 10.85 13.97
C LYS A 106 17.13 9.78 14.95
N ARG A 107 16.65 10.17 16.14
CA ARG A 107 16.12 9.23 17.15
C ARG A 107 14.89 8.49 16.63
N ASN A 108 13.96 9.19 15.98
CA ASN A 108 12.76 8.58 15.42
C ASN A 108 13.11 7.61 14.27
N ALA A 109 14.05 7.97 13.40
CA ALA A 109 14.55 7.09 12.35
C ALA A 109 15.20 5.82 12.92
N ALA A 110 15.98 5.94 14.00
CA ALA A 110 16.60 4.79 14.66
C ALA A 110 15.55 3.84 15.27
N ILE A 111 14.51 4.38 15.94
CA ILE A 111 13.40 3.58 16.48
C ILE A 111 12.71 2.82 15.35
N ARG A 112 12.39 3.49 14.23
CA ARG A 112 11.72 2.86 13.08
C ARG A 112 12.58 1.77 12.43
N ARG A 113 13.90 1.99 12.29
CA ARG A 113 14.83 0.96 11.79
C ARG A 113 14.88 -0.26 12.72
N ASN A 114 14.84 -0.04 14.04
CA ASN A 114 14.77 -1.14 14.99
C ASN A 114 13.45 -1.91 14.86
N THR A 115 12.32 -1.21 14.75
CA THR A 115 11.01 -1.83 14.49
C THR A 115 11.00 -2.62 13.18
N LEU A 116 11.61 -2.09 12.11
CA LEU A 116 11.74 -2.79 10.83
C LEU A 116 12.49 -4.11 11.02
N PHE A 117 13.62 -4.10 11.72
CA PHE A 117 14.40 -5.31 11.99
C PHE A 117 13.56 -6.38 12.71
N HIS A 118 12.83 -6.00 13.76
CA HIS A 118 11.97 -6.94 14.50
C HIS A 118 10.83 -7.51 13.64
N ILE A 119 10.22 -6.69 12.77
CA ILE A 119 9.16 -7.16 11.86
C ILE A 119 9.76 -8.09 10.78
N GLN A 120 10.96 -7.80 10.28
CA GLN A 120 11.68 -8.66 9.34
C GLN A 120 12.01 -10.01 9.95
N GLU A 121 12.55 -10.03 11.17
CA GLU A 121 12.81 -11.27 11.92
C GLU A 121 11.53 -12.09 12.09
N LYS A 122 10.45 -11.46 12.57
CA LYS A 122 9.14 -12.10 12.69
C LYS A 122 8.62 -12.64 11.35
N HIS A 123 8.87 -11.94 10.24
CA HIS A 123 8.47 -12.40 8.91
C HIS A 123 9.25 -13.65 8.47
N GLU A 124 10.56 -13.70 8.73
CA GLU A 124 11.38 -14.88 8.46
C GLU A 124 10.99 -16.07 9.34
N ASP A 125 10.64 -15.83 10.61
CA ASP A 125 10.11 -16.89 11.48
C ASP A 125 8.77 -17.43 10.99
N LEU A 126 7.87 -16.57 10.50
CA LEU A 126 6.61 -17.01 9.90
C LEU A 126 6.85 -17.83 8.62
N LYS A 127 7.82 -17.45 7.78
CA LYS A 127 8.22 -18.25 6.61
C LYS A 127 8.71 -19.63 7.02
N ARG A 128 9.56 -19.71 8.05
CA ARG A 128 10.06 -20.98 8.58
C ARG A 128 8.93 -21.84 9.12
N GLN A 129 8.02 -21.26 9.91
CA GLN A 129 6.84 -21.97 10.42
C GLN A 129 5.97 -22.49 9.27
N PHE A 130 5.72 -21.67 8.26
CA PHE A 130 4.93 -22.08 7.09
C PHE A 130 5.63 -23.20 6.31
N ALA A 131 6.93 -23.09 6.06
CA ALA A 131 7.71 -24.13 5.40
C ALA A 131 7.66 -25.45 6.17
N ASN A 132 7.87 -25.42 7.49
CA ASN A 132 7.78 -26.61 8.34
C ASN A 132 6.39 -27.24 8.30
N GLU A 133 5.33 -26.44 8.38
CA GLU A 133 3.95 -26.92 8.30
C GLU A 133 3.59 -27.51 6.95
N VAL A 134 4.09 -26.92 5.86
CA VAL A 134 3.92 -27.47 4.52
C VAL A 134 4.68 -28.77 4.40
N THR A 135 5.98 -28.82 4.75
CA THR A 135 6.77 -30.06 4.66
C THR A 135 6.18 -31.19 5.49
N ALA A 136 5.63 -30.90 6.67
CA ALA A 136 5.05 -31.91 7.56
C ALA A 136 3.72 -32.50 7.04
N ASN A 137 2.81 -31.66 6.50
CA ASN A 137 1.43 -32.07 6.24
C ASN A 137 1.06 -32.13 4.74
N LEU A 138 1.91 -31.62 3.84
CA LEU A 138 1.65 -31.65 2.40
C LEU A 138 1.48 -33.06 1.82
N PRO A 139 2.22 -34.09 2.28
CA PRO A 139 1.98 -35.46 1.82
C PRO A 139 0.55 -35.96 2.09
N ASP A 140 0.00 -35.66 3.27
CA ASP A 140 -1.36 -36.06 3.66
C ASP A 140 -2.41 -35.37 2.78
N ILE A 141 -2.17 -34.10 2.42
CA ILE A 141 -3.06 -33.37 1.50
C ILE A 141 -2.96 -33.95 0.08
N TYR A 142 -1.77 -34.30 -0.39
CA TYR A 142 -1.57 -34.90 -1.72
C TYR A 142 -2.13 -36.30 -1.86
N ALA A 143 -2.35 -37.01 -0.75
CA ALA A 143 -3.04 -38.29 -0.76
C ALA A 143 -4.52 -38.15 -1.17
N ILE A 144 -5.14 -36.99 -0.88
CA ILE A 144 -6.58 -36.74 -1.10
C ILE A 144 -6.81 -35.84 -2.32
N ILE A 145 -6.01 -34.77 -2.45
CA ILE A 145 -6.19 -33.70 -3.44
C ILE A 145 -5.02 -33.68 -4.43
N PRO A 146 -5.27 -33.64 -5.75
CA PRO A 146 -4.20 -33.54 -6.73
C PRO A 146 -3.37 -32.26 -6.53
N GLN A 147 -2.07 -32.35 -6.78
CA GLN A 147 -1.10 -31.28 -6.50
C GLN A 147 -1.52 -29.91 -7.08
N ASN A 148 -2.12 -29.90 -8.28
CA ASN A 148 -2.56 -28.68 -8.96
C ASN A 148 -3.71 -27.95 -8.25
N TYR A 149 -4.41 -28.59 -7.32
CA TYR A 149 -5.54 -28.03 -6.57
C TYR A 149 -5.29 -27.97 -5.06
N ALA A 150 -4.10 -28.35 -4.60
CA ALA A 150 -3.71 -28.39 -3.20
C ALA A 150 -3.35 -27.01 -2.62
N TYR A 151 -4.17 -26.01 -2.96
CA TYR A 151 -4.07 -24.65 -2.42
C TYR A 151 -5.20 -24.43 -1.41
N PRO A 152 -4.96 -23.71 -0.29
CA PRO A 152 -5.95 -23.59 0.77
C PRO A 152 -7.35 -23.13 0.30
N ASN A 153 -7.39 -22.10 -0.54
CA ASN A 153 -8.65 -21.55 -1.05
C ASN A 153 -9.38 -22.52 -1.98
N VAL A 154 -8.62 -23.33 -2.73
CA VAL A 154 -9.16 -24.31 -3.67
C VAL A 154 -9.74 -25.49 -2.90
N ILE A 155 -9.00 -26.03 -1.93
CA ILE A 155 -9.47 -27.13 -1.07
C ILE A 155 -10.78 -26.73 -0.36
N LYS A 156 -10.84 -25.51 0.19
CA LYS A 156 -12.07 -24.97 0.80
C LYS A 156 -13.24 -24.93 -0.17
N GLN A 157 -12.99 -24.52 -1.41
CA GLN A 157 -14.02 -24.42 -2.42
C GLN A 157 -14.49 -25.81 -2.90
N LEU A 158 -13.58 -26.76 -3.09
CA LEU A 158 -13.92 -28.15 -3.38
C LEU A 158 -14.74 -28.78 -2.24
N TYR A 159 -14.33 -28.57 -0.99
CA TYR A 159 -15.09 -28.99 0.19
C TYR A 159 -16.51 -28.39 0.19
N SER A 160 -16.66 -27.10 -0.14
CA SER A 160 -17.98 -26.48 -0.21
C SER A 160 -18.88 -27.09 -1.28
N TYR A 161 -18.35 -27.44 -2.46
CA TYR A 161 -19.14 -28.08 -3.52
C TYR A 161 -19.63 -29.47 -3.13
N LEU A 162 -18.79 -30.24 -2.43
CA LEU A 162 -19.18 -31.55 -1.93
C LEU A 162 -20.22 -31.44 -0.80
N LYS A 163 -20.00 -30.53 0.15
CA LYS A 163 -20.90 -30.31 1.30
C LYS A 163 -22.26 -29.75 0.90
N GLU A 164 -22.32 -28.92 -0.14
CA GLU A 164 -23.56 -28.33 -0.66
C GLU A 164 -24.28 -29.23 -1.67
N HIS A 165 -23.85 -30.48 -1.84
CA HIS A 165 -24.41 -31.43 -2.83
C HIS A 165 -24.36 -30.90 -4.28
N ARG A 166 -23.40 -30.02 -4.60
CA ARG A 166 -23.17 -29.57 -5.98
C ARG A 166 -22.29 -30.54 -6.77
N ALA A 167 -21.53 -31.38 -6.08
CA ALA A 167 -20.71 -32.43 -6.65
C ALA A 167 -20.83 -33.70 -5.81
N ASP A 168 -20.86 -34.85 -6.46
CA ASP A 168 -20.85 -36.16 -5.79
C ASP A 168 -19.46 -36.79 -5.78
N THR A 169 -18.55 -36.32 -6.63
CA THR A 169 -17.16 -36.78 -6.67
C THR A 169 -16.16 -35.63 -6.65
N LEU A 170 -14.91 -35.91 -6.24
CA LEU A 170 -13.83 -34.92 -6.32
C LEU A 170 -13.62 -34.40 -7.74
N LYS A 171 -13.75 -35.27 -8.75
CA LYS A 171 -13.63 -34.90 -10.17
C LYS A 171 -14.69 -33.88 -10.58
N GLU A 172 -15.93 -34.07 -10.16
CA GLU A 172 -17.01 -33.11 -10.41
C GLU A 172 -16.78 -31.79 -9.69
N ALA A 173 -16.34 -31.84 -8.42
CA ALA A 173 -16.00 -30.62 -7.68
C ALA A 173 -14.87 -29.83 -8.38
N ILE A 174 -13.85 -30.52 -8.89
CA ILE A 174 -12.77 -29.92 -9.68
C ILE A 174 -13.31 -29.32 -10.99
N ASN A 175 -14.16 -30.04 -11.71
CA ASN A 175 -14.77 -29.53 -12.95
C ASN A 175 -15.55 -28.24 -12.70
N LEU A 176 -16.37 -28.20 -11.64
CA LEU A 176 -17.12 -26.99 -11.25
C LEU A 176 -16.20 -25.84 -10.87
N TYR A 177 -15.08 -26.14 -10.21
CA TYR A 177 -14.08 -25.14 -9.88
C TYR A 177 -13.46 -24.53 -11.14
N GLU A 178 -13.06 -25.35 -12.10
CA GLU A 178 -12.48 -24.89 -13.36
C GLU A 178 -13.48 -24.13 -14.24
N GLU A 179 -14.72 -24.61 -14.30
CA GLU A 179 -15.78 -23.94 -15.03
C GLU A 179 -16.01 -22.54 -14.46
N LYS A 180 -16.11 -22.43 -13.13
CA LYS A 180 -16.25 -21.13 -12.46
C LYS A 180 -15.06 -20.22 -12.75
N GLN A 181 -13.82 -20.74 -12.72
CA GLN A 181 -12.63 -19.94 -13.09
C GLN A 181 -12.71 -19.41 -14.52
N LYS A 182 -13.10 -20.25 -15.48
CA LYS A 182 -13.28 -19.85 -16.89
C LYS A 182 -14.37 -18.79 -17.01
N THR A 183 -15.51 -18.97 -16.32
CA THR A 183 -16.60 -17.99 -16.29
C THR A 183 -16.14 -16.66 -15.71
N ASP A 184 -15.40 -16.66 -14.61
CA ASP A 184 -14.93 -15.43 -13.97
C ASP A 184 -13.87 -14.72 -14.82
N ALA A 185 -13.00 -15.47 -15.50
CA ALA A 185 -12.07 -14.91 -16.48
C ALA A 185 -12.80 -14.25 -17.66
N LEU A 186 -13.82 -14.92 -18.20
CA LEU A 186 -14.65 -14.37 -19.27
C LEU A 186 -15.39 -13.11 -18.83
N LYS A 187 -15.97 -13.10 -17.62
CA LYS A 187 -16.63 -11.91 -17.05
C LYS A 187 -15.69 -10.72 -16.94
N LYS A 188 -14.44 -10.94 -16.50
CA LYS A 188 -13.42 -9.88 -16.44
C LYS A 188 -13.06 -9.35 -17.82
N GLN A 189 -12.91 -10.23 -18.81
CA GLN A 189 -12.66 -9.82 -20.19
C GLN A 189 -13.83 -9.01 -20.77
N LEU A 190 -15.07 -9.46 -20.54
CA LEU A 190 -16.26 -8.74 -20.97
C LEU A 190 -16.35 -7.35 -20.32
N ALA A 191 -16.08 -7.24 -19.02
CA ALA A 191 -16.04 -5.95 -18.34
C ALA A 191 -14.98 -5.01 -18.92
N GLN A 192 -13.80 -5.54 -19.28
CA GLN A 192 -12.75 -4.76 -19.92
C GLN A 192 -13.17 -4.29 -21.32
N ILE A 193 -13.79 -5.16 -22.12
CA ILE A 193 -14.31 -4.81 -23.45
C ILE A 193 -15.37 -3.70 -23.34
N GLN A 194 -16.30 -3.82 -22.39
CA GLN A 194 -17.32 -2.79 -22.15
C GLN A 194 -16.70 -1.44 -21.79
N LYS A 195 -15.66 -1.44 -20.94
CA LYS A 195 -14.93 -0.23 -20.59
C LYS A 195 -14.27 0.39 -21.82
N THR A 196 -13.57 -0.40 -22.62
CA THR A 196 -12.93 0.07 -23.86
C THR A 196 -13.96 0.58 -24.88
N GLN A 197 -15.12 -0.07 -25.00
CA GLN A 197 -16.20 0.42 -25.87
C GLN A 197 -16.75 1.77 -25.40
N ALA A 198 -16.89 1.97 -24.09
CA ALA A 198 -17.31 3.25 -23.53
C ALA A 198 -16.27 4.36 -23.80
N GLU A 199 -14.98 4.06 -23.64
CA GLU A 199 -13.89 4.99 -23.95
C GLU A 199 -13.83 5.35 -25.44
N ILE A 200 -13.97 4.37 -26.33
CA ILE A 200 -14.01 4.61 -27.79
C ILE A 200 -15.21 5.49 -28.14
N LYS A 201 -16.38 5.23 -27.55
CA LYS A 201 -17.57 6.04 -27.80
C LYS A 201 -17.36 7.48 -27.35
N GLN A 202 -16.79 7.68 -26.16
CA GLN A 202 -16.48 9.02 -25.67
C GLN A 202 -15.50 9.75 -26.60
N GLN A 203 -14.44 9.07 -27.07
CA GLN A 203 -13.50 9.67 -28.02
C GLN A 203 -14.14 10.00 -29.37
N ALA A 204 -15.08 9.17 -29.84
CA ALA A 204 -15.83 9.44 -31.07
C ALA A 204 -16.71 10.69 -30.90
N ASP A 205 -17.44 10.81 -29.78
CA ASP A 205 -18.28 11.96 -29.49
C ASP A 205 -17.42 13.26 -29.36
N GLU A 206 -16.24 13.17 -28.73
CA GLU A 206 -15.28 14.27 -28.63
C GLU A 206 -14.72 14.68 -30.01
N ALA A 207 -14.37 13.71 -30.86
CA ALA A 207 -13.88 13.96 -32.20
C ALA A 207 -14.96 14.58 -33.10
N GLU A 208 -16.21 14.14 -32.99
CA GLU A 208 -17.34 14.72 -33.71
C GLU A 208 -17.59 16.16 -33.27
N SER A 209 -17.53 16.45 -31.97
CA SER A 209 -17.63 17.82 -31.45
C SER A 209 -16.54 18.73 -31.98
N LEU A 210 -15.28 18.27 -31.99
CA LEU A 210 -14.14 19.01 -32.53
C LEU A 210 -14.27 19.26 -34.04
N ALA A 211 -14.73 18.26 -34.80
CA ALA A 211 -14.96 18.39 -36.23
C ALA A 211 -16.06 19.43 -36.52
N ALA A 212 -17.16 19.40 -35.78
CA ALA A 212 -18.25 20.37 -35.90
C ALA A 212 -17.79 21.81 -35.57
N GLN A 213 -17.00 21.99 -34.51
CA GLN A 213 -16.42 23.29 -34.16
C GLN A 213 -15.47 23.81 -35.24
N THR A 214 -14.63 22.93 -35.79
CA THR A 214 -13.69 23.29 -36.85
C THR A 214 -14.42 23.72 -38.12
N LEU A 215 -15.44 22.95 -38.54
CA LEU A 215 -16.29 23.30 -39.68
C LEU A 215 -16.97 24.67 -39.48
N PHE A 216 -17.56 24.90 -38.31
CA PHE A 216 -18.17 26.19 -37.97
C PHE A 216 -17.17 27.35 -38.09
N TRP A 217 -15.96 27.17 -37.55
CA TRP A 217 -14.92 28.21 -37.60
C TRP A 217 -14.44 28.49 -39.03
N THR A 218 -14.30 27.46 -39.87
CA THR A 218 -13.94 27.61 -41.28
C THR A 218 -15.02 28.30 -42.11
N MET A 219 -16.30 27.99 -41.87
CA MET A 219 -17.42 28.67 -42.54
C MET A 219 -17.51 30.14 -42.13
N TYR A 220 -17.42 30.43 -40.84
CA TYR A 220 -17.50 31.80 -40.30
C TYR A 220 -16.41 32.73 -40.84
N ASN A 221 -15.20 32.22 -41.08
CA ASN A 221 -14.09 33.03 -41.61
C ASN A 221 -14.11 33.19 -43.13
N ASN A 222 -14.70 32.24 -43.87
CA ASN A 222 -14.90 32.39 -45.31
C ASN A 222 -15.94 33.46 -45.66
N ASP A 223 -16.94 33.70 -44.79
CA ASP A 223 -17.96 34.75 -45.00
C ASP A 223 -17.45 36.18 -44.69
N LYS A 224 -16.22 36.34 -44.20
CA LYS A 224 -15.61 37.65 -43.85
C LYS A 224 -14.63 38.19 -44.89
N HIS A 225 -14.46 37.52 -46.02
CA HIS A 225 -13.61 37.94 -47.15
C HIS A 225 -14.42 38.02 -48.44
#